data_AF-A0A183F9J9-F1
#
_entry.id   AF-A0A183F9J9-F1
#
_cell.length_a   1.000
_cell.length_b   1.000
_cell.length_c   1.000
_cell.angle_alpha   90.00
_cell.angle_beta   90.00
_cell.angle_gamma   90.00
#
_symmetry.space_group_name_H-M   'P 1'
#
loop_
_entity.id
_entity.type
_entity.pdbx_description
1 polymer ?
#
loop_
_entity_poly.entity_id
_entity_poly.type
_entity_poly.pdbx_seq_one_letter_code
_entity_poly.pdbx_strand_id
1 'polypeptide(L)'
;MCVNCMEPAVSLYQRYSEGVIRLSDCKGCGEVVDKYVEYDTMLVVIDLIIHNISAYRHLLYNMRIQVWNLEEKAARRRGLGHRIRCLLLPMLSICR
;
A
#
# COMPACT_ATOMS: atom_id res chain seq x y z
N MET A 1 7.00 4.27 11.84
CA MET A 1 7.33 4.39 13.29
C MET A 1 6.62 3.26 14.04
N CYS A 2 7.20 2.68 15.10
CA CYS A 2 6.50 1.65 15.87
C CYS A 2 5.37 2.25 16.72
N VAL A 3 4.18 1.66 16.65
CA VAL A 3 3.00 2.14 17.40
C VAL A 3 3.08 1.85 18.90
N ASN A 4 3.93 0.90 19.33
CA ASN A 4 4.04 0.49 20.74
C ASN A 4 5.19 1.21 21.48
N CYS A 5 6.40 1.23 20.92
CA CYS A 5 7.58 1.81 21.58
C CYS A 5 8.06 3.16 21.00
N MET A 6 7.42 3.68 19.95
CA MET A 6 7.78 4.95 19.28
C MET A 6 9.14 4.93 18.56
N GLU A 7 9.85 3.80 18.51
CA GLU A 7 11.12 3.73 17.80
C GLU A 7 10.97 3.77 16.27
N PRO A 8 11.96 4.32 15.54
CA PRO A 8 11.98 4.28 14.09
C PRO A 8 12.10 2.83 13.61
N ALA A 9 11.17 2.43 12.76
CA ALA A 9 11.19 1.11 12.12
C ALA A 9 11.72 1.23 10.70
N VAL A 10 12.57 0.28 10.29
CA VAL A 10 13.21 0.25 8.97
C VAL A 10 12.18 0.00 7.86
N SER A 11 11.21 -0.87 8.12
CA SER A 11 10.08 -1.16 7.22
C SER A 11 8.84 -1.47 8.05
N LEU A 12 7.65 -1.07 7.58
CA LEU A 12 6.37 -1.42 8.22
C LEU A 12 5.91 -2.84 7.85
N TYR A 13 6.13 -3.21 6.59
CA TYR A 13 5.79 -4.53 6.07
C TYR A 13 6.79 -4.93 4.98
N GLN A 14 6.94 -6.23 4.79
CA GLN A 14 7.70 -6.83 3.70
C GLN A 14 6.72 -7.55 2.75
N ARG A 15 6.84 -7.26 1.44
CA ARG A 15 6.09 -7.95 0.40
C ARG A 15 6.90 -9.15 -0.07
N TYR A 16 6.32 -10.35 0.02
CA TYR A 16 6.96 -11.59 -0.41
C TYR A 16 6.54 -11.98 -1.84
N SER A 17 5.28 -11.75 -2.20
CA SER A 17 4.72 -12.07 -3.52
C SER A 17 3.49 -11.19 -3.80
N GLU A 18 2.85 -11.34 -4.97
CA GLU A 18 1.61 -10.63 -5.28
C GLU A 18 0.52 -10.98 -4.26
N GLY A 19 0.18 -10.03 -3.39
CA GLY A 19 -0.90 -10.14 -2.41
C GLY A 19 -0.49 -10.67 -1.03
N VAL A 20 0.74 -11.16 -0.84
CA VAL A 20 1.22 -11.61 0.48
C VAL A 20 2.15 -10.56 1.09
N ILE A 21 1.63 -9.87 2.10
CA ILE A 21 2.40 -8.98 2.96
C ILE A 21 2.64 -9.66 4.31
N ARG A 22 3.80 -9.46 4.91
CA ARG A 22 4.04 -9.75 6.32
C ARG A 22 4.44 -8.47 7.03
N LEU A 23 3.88 -8.25 8.20
CA LEU A 23 4.25 -7.14 9.07
C LEU A 23 5.65 -7.36 9.63
N SER A 24 6.41 -6.27 9.76
CA SER A 24 7.75 -6.30 10.33
C SER A 24 7.68 -6.24 11.85
N ASP A 25 8.60 -6.94 12.53
CA ASP A 25 8.78 -6.85 13.98
C ASP A 25 9.70 -5.69 14.35
N CYS A 26 9.41 -5.02 15.46
CA CYS A 26 10.21 -3.92 15.97
C CYS A 26 11.44 -4.45 16.70
N LYS A 27 12.63 -3.92 16.41
CA LYS A 27 13.87 -4.30 17.11
C LYS A 27 13.92 -3.84 18.57
N GLY A 28 13.16 -2.81 18.94
CA GLY A 28 13.13 -2.26 20.29
C GLY A 28 12.28 -3.06 21.26
N CYS A 29 10.99 -3.25 20.93
CA CYS A 29 10.05 -3.97 21.81
C CYS A 29 9.85 -5.43 21.43
N GLY A 30 10.30 -5.88 20.25
CA GLY A 30 10.06 -7.24 19.75
C GLY A 30 8.62 -7.50 19.29
N GLU A 31 7.73 -6.50 19.36
CA GLU A 31 6.36 -6.59 18.88
C GLU A 31 6.23 -6.10 17.43
N VAL A 32 5.13 -6.49 16.78
CA VAL A 32 4.78 -6.03 15.44
C VAL A 32 4.78 -4.49 15.39
N VAL A 33 5.51 -3.91 14.43
CA VAL A 33 5.73 -2.46 14.32
C VAL A 33 4.40 -1.70 14.24
N ASP A 34 3.47 -2.21 13.45
CA ASP A 34 2.15 -1.61 13.29
C ASP A 34 1.11 -2.66 12.84
N LYS A 35 0.28 -3.10 13.79
CA LYS A 35 -0.83 -4.04 13.53
C LYS A 35 -1.97 -3.44 12.71
N TYR A 36 -2.12 -2.12 12.70
CA TYR A 36 -3.26 -1.44 12.08
C TYR A 36 -3.17 -1.38 10.55
N VAL A 37 -2.02 -1.72 9.97
CA VAL A 37 -1.82 -1.77 8.51
C VAL A 37 -2.67 -2.87 7.84
N GLU A 38 -2.96 -3.96 8.54
CA GLU A 38 -3.84 -5.03 8.04
C GLU A 38 -5.32 -4.78 8.37
N TYR A 39 -5.60 -3.86 9.28
CA TYR A 39 -6.97 -3.61 9.74
C TYR A 39 -7.72 -2.72 8.76
N ASP A 40 -9.02 -2.96 8.64
CA ASP A 40 -9.89 -2.03 7.93
C ASP A 40 -9.94 -0.69 8.68
N THR A 41 -10.11 0.41 7.94
CA THR A 41 -10.21 1.76 8.50
C THR A 41 -11.28 1.86 9.58
N MET A 42 -12.40 1.12 9.46
CA MET A 42 -13.44 1.11 10.48
C MET A 42 -12.93 0.62 11.85
N LEU A 43 -12.07 -0.40 11.88
CA LEU A 43 -11.50 -0.93 13.12
C LEU A 43 -10.52 0.06 13.75
N VAL A 44 -9.71 0.73 12.93
CA VAL A 44 -8.80 1.79 13.39
C VAL A 44 -9.58 2.94 14.03
N VAL A 45 -10.72 3.32 13.43
CA VAL A 45 -11.59 4.40 13.95
C VAL A 45 -12.19 4.02 15.31
N ILE A 46 -12.59 2.78 15.52
CA ILE A 46 -13.12 2.32 16.82
C ILE A 46 -12.05 2.49 17.91
N ASP A 47 -10.81 2.07 17.65
CA ASP A 47 -9.71 2.21 18.60
C ASP A 47 -9.33 3.68 18.85
N LEU A 48 -9.50 4.56 17.85
CA LEU A 48 -9.35 6.01 18.02
C LEU A 48 -10.43 6.60 18.93
N ILE A 49 -11.70 6.18 18.78
CA ILE A 49 -12.80 6.62 19.64
C ILE A 49 -12.55 6.23 21.09
N ILE A 50 -12.04 5.02 21.33
CA ILE A 50 -11.69 4.50 22.67
C ILE A 50 -10.38 5.11 23.20
N HIS A 51 -9.77 6.05 22.47
CA HIS A 51 -8.53 6.74 22.85
C HIS A 51 -7.32 5.82 23.01
N ASN A 52 -7.20 4.78 22.19
CA ASN A 52 -6.03 3.93 22.20
C ASN A 52 -4.80 4.67 21.64
N ILE A 53 -3.75 4.82 22.45
CA ILE A 53 -2.51 5.52 22.07
C ILE A 53 -1.87 4.89 20.82
N SER A 54 -1.92 3.56 20.68
CA SER A 54 -1.35 2.87 19.51
C SER A 54 -2.08 3.25 18.21
N ALA A 55 -3.40 3.43 18.26
CA ALA A 55 -4.19 3.86 17.10
C ALA A 55 -3.93 5.33 16.74
N TYR A 56 -3.75 6.21 17.74
CA TYR A 56 -3.32 7.59 17.49
C TYR A 56 -1.94 7.66 16.84
N ARG A 57 -0.98 6.84 17.30
CA ARG A 57 0.36 6.77 16.69
C ARG A 57 0.29 6.26 15.25
N HIS A 58 -0.57 5.28 14.97
CA HIS A 58 -0.85 4.85 13.61
C HIS A 58 -1.39 6.01 12.77
N LEU A 59 -2.43 6.70 13.25
CA LEU A 59 -3.05 7.84 12.56
C LEU A 59 -2.04 8.96 12.25
N LEU A 60 -1.18 9.32 13.20
CA LEU A 60 -0.26 10.44 13.07
C LEU A 60 0.95 10.13 12.18
N TYR A 61 1.47 8.90 12.23
CA TYR A 61 2.78 8.58 11.62
C TYR A 61 2.74 7.55 10.49
N ASN A 62 1.76 6.65 10.46
CA ASN A 62 1.74 5.52 9.54
C ASN A 62 0.50 5.49 8.63
N MET A 63 -0.52 6.31 8.90
CA MET A 63 -1.71 6.37 8.06
C MET A 63 -1.38 7.02 6.71
N ARG A 64 -1.45 6.21 5.65
CA ARG A 64 -1.44 6.72 4.28
C ARG A 64 -2.87 7.08 3.94
N ILE A 65 -3.18 8.38 3.90
CA ILE A 65 -4.45 8.87 3.38
C ILE A 65 -4.51 8.42 1.92
N GLN A 66 -5.14 7.28 1.66
CA GLN A 66 -5.58 6.90 0.33
C GLN A 66 -6.81 7.77 0.07
N VAL A 67 -6.58 9.07 -0.14
CA VAL A 67 -7.63 9.98 -0.61
C VAL A 67 -8.18 9.29 -1.84
N TRP A 68 -9.45 8.93 -1.78
CA TRP A 68 -10.15 8.11 -2.74
C TRP A 68 -9.73 8.46 -4.17
N ASN A 69 -8.83 7.65 -4.75
CA ASN A 69 -8.58 7.62 -6.19
C ASN A 69 -9.84 7.04 -6.83
N LEU A 70 -10.91 7.84 -6.88
CA LEU A 70 -12.15 7.51 -7.57
C LEU A 70 -11.90 7.29 -9.08
N GLU A 71 -10.72 7.64 -9.60
CA GLU A 71 -10.34 7.46 -11.00
C GLU A 71 -9.62 6.13 -11.31
N GLU A 72 -8.94 5.48 -10.35
CA GLU A 72 -8.07 4.33 -10.69
C GLU A 72 -8.75 2.96 -10.68
N LYS A 73 -9.86 2.78 -9.93
CA LYS A 73 -10.61 1.51 -9.96
C LYS A 73 -11.32 1.25 -11.31
N ALA A 74 -11.33 2.21 -12.22
CA ALA A 74 -11.79 2.04 -13.60
C ALA A 74 -10.74 1.41 -14.54
N ALA A 75 -9.44 1.50 -14.23
CA ALA A 75 -8.38 1.03 -15.13
C ALA A 75 -8.13 -0.48 -15.05
N ARG A 76 -8.40 -1.13 -13.91
CA ARG A 76 -8.10 -2.55 -13.70
C ARG A 76 -9.18 -3.53 -14.18
N ARG A 77 -10.22 -3.03 -14.86
CA ARG A 77 -11.29 -3.84 -15.46
C ARG A 77 -11.25 -3.89 -17.00
N ARG A 78 -10.22 -3.34 -17.63
CA ARG A 78 -9.93 -3.60 -19.05
C ARG A 78 -8.83 -4.64 -19.19
N GLY A 79 -9.20 -5.90 -18.91
CA GLY A 79 -8.57 -7.04 -19.56
C GLY A 79 -8.90 -7.05 -21.05
N LEU A 80 -8.38 -6.09 -21.82
CA LEU A 80 -8.35 -6.20 -23.27
C LEU A 80 -6.98 -6.73 -23.69
N GLY A 81 -6.82 -8.05 -23.53
CA GLY A 81 -5.99 -8.79 -24.45
C GLY A 81 -6.63 -8.70 -25.83
N HIS A 82 -6.12 -7.81 -26.68
CA HIS A 82 -6.30 -7.92 -28.12
C HIS A 82 -4.95 -7.81 -28.82
N ARG A 83 -4.49 -9.01 -29.14
CA ARG A 83 -3.46 -9.39 -30.09
C ARG A 83 -3.73 -8.67 -31.42
N ILE A 84 -3.00 -7.61 -31.76
CA ILE A 84 -2.89 -7.16 -33.15
C ILE A 84 -1.41 -6.98 -33.49
N ARG A 85 -0.98 -7.94 -34.29
CA ARG A 85 0.31 -8.09 -34.93
C ARG A 85 0.38 -7.02 -36.03
N CYS A 86 1.08 -5.91 -35.81
CA CYS A 86 1.47 -5.02 -36.90
C CYS A 86 2.68 -5.62 -37.62
N LEU A 87 2.41 -6.62 -38.47
CA LEU A 87 3.24 -6.94 -39.63
C LEU A 87 2.41 -6.56 -40.85
N LEU A 88 3.07 -5.89 -41.81
CA LEU A 88 2.61 -5.41 -43.12
C LEU A 88 2.09 -3.96 -43.08
N LEU A 89 2.73 -2.95 -43.70
CA LEU A 89 3.71 -2.95 -44.78
C LEU A 89 4.59 -1.69 -44.73
N PRO A 90 5.77 -1.74 -45.38
CA PRO A 90 6.71 -0.65 -45.51
C PRO A 90 6.29 0.31 -46.64
N MET A 91 6.82 1.54 -46.63
CA MET A 91 7.37 2.26 -47.79
C MET A 91 7.43 3.76 -47.51
N LEU A 92 8.56 4.36 -47.90
CA LEU A 92 8.91 5.79 -48.02
C LEU A 92 9.40 6.46 -46.72
N SER A 93 10.70 6.43 -46.43
CA SER A 93 11.79 7.20 -47.06
C SER A 93 11.86 8.66 -46.59
N ILE A 94 13.02 9.01 -46.04
CA ILE A 94 13.62 10.35 -45.92
C ILE A 94 13.12 11.21 -44.74
N CYS A 95 13.98 11.31 -43.71
CA CYS A 95 14.67 12.56 -43.45
C CYS A 95 16.03 12.28 -42.79
N ARG A 96 16.97 13.13 -43.19
CA ARG A 96 18.42 13.06 -43.04
C ARG A 96 18.88 13.54 -41.67
#